data_AF-A0A8X7CMA4-F1
#
_entry.id   AF-A0A8X7CMA4-F1
#
_cell.length_a   1.000
_cell.length_b   1.000
_cell.length_c   1.000
_cell.angle_alpha   90.00
_cell.angle_beta   90.00
_cell.angle_gamma   90.00
#
_symmetry.space_group_name_H-M   'P 1'
#
loop_
_entity.id
_entity.type
_entity.pdbx_description
1 polymer ?
#
loop_
_entity_poly.entity_id
_entity_poly.type
_entity_poly.pdbx_seq_one_letter_code
_entity_poly.pdbx_strand_id
1 'polypeptide(L)'
;MFLCQELVKDNSEGEKGEIILITHSNFNGDVSDLKDRVGNSQLCITIIRFVEDDSSAEESYVHLKDIFPCYSFHPINMITEDGESFEHFYNYMNANIPKPTYDYQIEEVTSWSMSSDNPLIIPMDPIASYFTLWLSGSVDSGSIQCKIGDANVMLEPKIRKSTISAYTFEQIHNDANDVSCVQKSASKPPLLTQVQKTSVKGHYFVFDVWYHDTTPSNGETQMPVIIYVKINYGGYPVVDANVTGIVTAPNDVKKEVQFFDNGKGDPDITKHDGLYSGYFTSFVDKGSHTLNVIVSYKESETMTGKKGADICCGSQVSSEMSDAPSFTLTKEIVIESKSKKPDDGYPPSRILDLKVTKFDPPTAITLGWTAPGGGEVASYILKLFNSREDALKNFESSGKVLDTTQITDSYYNKQENYEVNLSELEDNTTCYIALKALNEKKKASETSIILEFFLPLDDKQTSINPGTSPSPIIDDSKKSGPNKKTIGIVIGVLGGIVVVCICIYLGIYFLVQKPKRKEEKERAKRSQNGSDQRSSSGPSGQIGLNSIPADVIIKHHNEVVSAKNMHKDPPIFKEENLDSFNSSPELPENSNRNNNVAEYSQVQKASPRTPDASQQDPSKSPKRMTIV
;
A
#
# COMPACT_ATOMS: atom_id res chain seq x y z
N MET A 1 -44.03 10.46 -9.52
CA MET A 1 -43.96 11.91 -9.76
C MET A 1 -44.49 12.76 -8.61
N PHE A 2 -45.64 12.43 -7.99
CA PHE A 2 -46.12 13.12 -6.79
C PHE A 2 -45.08 13.14 -5.65
N LEU A 3 -44.37 12.03 -5.45
CA LEU A 3 -43.28 11.93 -4.47
C LEU A 3 -42.05 12.81 -4.82
N CYS A 4 -41.59 12.81 -6.08
CA CYS A 4 -40.49 13.68 -6.52
C CYS A 4 -40.88 15.17 -6.46
N GLN A 5 -42.13 15.51 -6.75
CA GLN A 5 -42.63 16.88 -6.69
C GLN A 5 -42.74 17.40 -5.26
N GLU A 6 -42.96 16.54 -4.26
CA GLU A 6 -42.89 16.92 -2.83
C GLU A 6 -41.46 16.98 -2.30
N LEU A 7 -40.57 16.04 -2.67
CA LEU A 7 -39.17 16.06 -2.24
C LEU A 7 -38.43 17.32 -2.68
N VAL A 8 -38.75 17.86 -3.86
CA VAL A 8 -38.14 19.07 -4.41
C VAL A 8 -38.87 20.36 -3.93
N LYS A 9 -39.88 20.27 -3.06
CA LYS A 9 -40.59 21.45 -2.55
C LYS A 9 -39.93 22.07 -1.31
N ASP A 10 -39.15 21.30 -0.54
CA ASP A 10 -38.68 21.75 0.77
C ASP A 10 -37.17 22.06 0.87
N ASN A 11 -36.33 21.65 -0.08
CA ASN A 11 -34.87 21.70 0.12
C ASN A 11 -34.09 22.51 -0.92
N SER A 12 -33.31 23.45 -0.38
CA SER A 12 -32.49 24.46 -1.03
C SER A 12 -31.20 23.93 -1.65
N GLU A 13 -30.64 24.71 -2.58
CA GLU A 13 -29.32 24.58 -3.21
C GLU A 13 -28.26 23.83 -2.36
N GLY A 14 -27.68 22.77 -2.93
CA GLY A 14 -26.51 22.09 -2.36
C GLY A 14 -26.73 20.70 -1.76
N GLU A 15 -27.96 20.17 -1.72
CA GLU A 15 -28.19 18.80 -1.25
C GLU A 15 -27.76 17.73 -2.27
N LYS A 16 -26.93 16.79 -1.80
CA LYS A 16 -26.59 15.53 -2.46
C LYS A 16 -27.67 14.48 -2.14
N GLY A 17 -28.22 13.81 -3.13
CA GLY A 17 -29.24 12.78 -2.90
C GLY A 17 -29.49 11.89 -4.10
N GLU A 18 -30.18 10.78 -3.88
CA GLU A 18 -30.56 9.84 -4.95
C GLU A 18 -32.07 9.61 -4.93
N ILE A 19 -32.68 9.73 -6.10
CA ILE A 19 -34.08 9.42 -6.34
C ILE A 19 -34.15 8.06 -7.03
N ILE A 20 -34.77 7.08 -6.38
CA ILE A 20 -35.05 5.77 -6.99
C ILE A 20 -36.50 5.73 -7.43
N LEU A 21 -36.73 5.63 -8.73
CA LEU A 21 -38.06 5.50 -9.34
C LEU A 21 -38.29 4.06 -9.80
N ILE A 22 -39.19 3.35 -9.11
CA ILE A 22 -39.59 1.98 -9.49
C ILE A 22 -40.94 2.06 -10.22
N THR A 23 -41.01 1.51 -11.43
CA THR A 23 -42.19 1.67 -12.32
C THR A 23 -42.40 0.48 -13.27
N HIS A 24 -43.66 0.29 -13.69
CA HIS A 24 -44.07 -0.69 -14.72
C HIS A 24 -44.76 -0.02 -15.93
N SER A 25 -44.84 1.32 -15.96
CA SER A 25 -45.48 2.09 -17.03
C SER A 25 -44.47 2.96 -17.77
N ASN A 26 -44.81 3.39 -18.99
CA ASN A 26 -44.01 4.37 -19.73
C ASN A 26 -44.21 5.78 -19.16
N PHE A 27 -43.21 6.63 -19.33
CA PHE A 27 -43.29 8.01 -18.88
C PHE A 27 -43.88 8.91 -19.96
N ASN A 28 -45.05 9.49 -19.64
CA ASN A 28 -45.78 10.43 -20.50
C ASN A 28 -45.93 11.82 -19.84
N GLY A 29 -45.07 12.14 -18.87
CA GLY A 29 -45.18 13.38 -18.08
C GLY A 29 -44.48 14.56 -18.74
N ASP A 30 -45.05 15.75 -18.59
CA ASP A 30 -44.33 16.99 -18.91
C ASP A 30 -43.24 17.24 -17.86
N VAL A 31 -42.01 17.46 -18.34
CA VAL A 31 -40.81 17.66 -17.53
C VAL A 31 -40.28 19.08 -17.57
N SER A 32 -40.98 20.00 -18.26
CA SER A 32 -40.58 21.41 -18.38
C SER A 32 -40.29 22.04 -17.01
N ASP A 33 -41.20 21.84 -16.06
CA ASP A 33 -41.12 22.42 -14.71
C ASP A 33 -40.10 21.71 -13.83
N LEU A 34 -39.71 20.48 -14.19
CA LEU A 34 -38.74 19.70 -13.41
C LEU A 34 -37.32 20.23 -13.62
N LYS A 35 -37.00 20.66 -14.84
CA LYS A 35 -35.68 21.21 -15.18
C LYS A 35 -35.34 22.44 -14.35
N ASP A 36 -36.29 23.38 -14.23
CA ASP A 36 -36.09 24.62 -13.46
C ASP A 36 -36.00 24.37 -11.95
N ARG A 37 -36.60 23.26 -11.47
CA ARG A 37 -36.62 22.90 -10.05
C ARG A 37 -35.44 22.04 -9.62
N VAL A 38 -34.91 21.21 -10.51
CA VAL A 38 -33.83 20.24 -10.23
C VAL A 38 -32.48 20.74 -10.77
N GLY A 39 -32.47 21.66 -11.73
CA GLY A 39 -31.27 22.03 -12.50
C GLY A 39 -30.08 22.55 -11.69
N ASN A 40 -30.29 23.02 -10.46
CA ASN A 40 -29.22 23.44 -9.54
C ASN A 40 -28.98 22.45 -8.37
N SER A 41 -29.67 21.31 -8.35
CA SER A 41 -29.54 20.29 -7.29
C SER A 41 -28.45 19.27 -7.63
N GLN A 42 -27.85 18.66 -6.61
CA GLN A 42 -26.98 17.49 -6.77
C GLN A 42 -27.81 16.23 -6.50
N LEU A 43 -28.91 16.04 -7.24
CA LEU A 43 -29.74 14.85 -7.14
C LEU A 43 -29.45 13.90 -8.31
N CYS A 44 -29.12 12.64 -8.03
CA CYS A 44 -29.11 11.58 -9.04
C CYS A 44 -30.50 10.96 -9.19
N ILE A 45 -30.82 10.45 -10.37
CA ILE A 45 -32.02 9.62 -10.58
C ILE A 45 -31.65 8.23 -11.08
N THR A 46 -32.23 7.22 -10.46
CA THR A 46 -32.11 5.81 -10.83
C THR A 46 -33.51 5.28 -11.13
N ILE A 47 -33.73 4.81 -12.34
CA ILE A 47 -35.04 4.33 -12.80
C ILE A 47 -34.98 2.82 -12.94
N ILE A 48 -35.89 2.12 -12.25
CA ILE A 48 -36.04 0.68 -12.32
C ILE A 48 -37.37 0.38 -13.01
N ARG A 49 -37.30 -0.18 -14.22
CA ARG A 49 -38.45 -0.44 -15.08
C ARG A 49 -38.67 -1.94 -15.26
N PHE A 50 -39.79 -2.46 -14.79
CA PHE A 50 -40.16 -3.87 -15.04
C PHE A 50 -40.72 -4.03 -16.46
N VAL A 51 -39.97 -4.62 -17.39
CA VAL A 51 -40.34 -4.76 -18.81
C VAL A 51 -40.75 -6.20 -19.13
N GLU A 52 -41.72 -6.40 -20.03
CA GLU A 52 -42.15 -7.74 -20.47
C GLU A 52 -41.43 -8.17 -21.77
N ASP A 53 -41.21 -7.26 -22.74
CA ASP A 53 -40.50 -7.58 -24.00
C ASP A 53 -40.04 -6.35 -24.82
N ASP A 54 -40.09 -5.13 -24.25
CA ASP A 54 -40.04 -3.90 -25.05
C ASP A 54 -38.70 -3.14 -24.94
N SER A 55 -38.03 -2.99 -26.09
CA SER A 55 -36.81 -2.18 -26.25
C SER A 55 -37.08 -0.67 -26.27
N SER A 56 -38.33 -0.23 -26.42
CA SER A 56 -38.72 1.19 -26.43
C SER A 56 -38.93 1.78 -25.04
N ALA A 57 -38.80 0.98 -23.98
CA ALA A 57 -39.06 1.42 -22.61
C ALA A 57 -38.12 2.56 -22.17
N GLU A 58 -36.86 2.52 -22.57
CA GLU A 58 -35.86 3.55 -22.25
C GLU A 58 -36.20 4.89 -22.92
N GLU A 59 -36.67 4.88 -24.17
CA GLU A 59 -36.96 6.09 -24.96
C GLU A 59 -37.93 7.04 -24.24
N SER A 60 -38.89 6.50 -23.48
CA SER A 60 -39.85 7.30 -22.71
C SER A 60 -39.22 8.08 -21.55
N TYR A 61 -38.04 7.68 -21.07
CA TYR A 61 -37.36 8.27 -19.91
C TYR A 61 -36.11 9.08 -20.27
N VAL A 62 -35.62 9.00 -21.51
CA VAL A 62 -34.37 9.67 -21.97
C VAL A 62 -34.34 11.16 -21.64
N HIS A 63 -35.49 11.86 -21.69
CA HIS A 63 -35.56 13.29 -21.37
C HIS A 63 -35.16 13.65 -19.93
N LEU A 64 -35.22 12.69 -19.00
CA LEU A 64 -34.76 12.90 -17.62
C LEU A 64 -33.22 12.91 -17.53
N LYS A 65 -32.51 12.28 -18.48
CA LYS A 65 -31.04 12.32 -18.55
C LYS A 65 -30.50 13.75 -18.67
N ASP A 66 -31.24 14.62 -19.35
CA ASP A 66 -30.84 16.03 -19.56
C ASP A 66 -31.20 16.95 -18.37
N ILE A 67 -31.90 16.42 -17.36
CA ILE A 67 -32.40 17.18 -16.20
C ILE A 67 -31.57 16.90 -14.96
N PHE A 68 -31.22 15.63 -14.74
CA PHE A 68 -30.45 15.21 -13.59
C PHE A 68 -28.96 15.13 -13.93
N PRO A 69 -28.05 15.56 -13.05
CA PRO A 69 -26.61 15.46 -13.27
C PRO A 69 -26.08 14.01 -13.40
N CYS A 70 -26.84 13.03 -12.90
CA CYS A 70 -26.55 11.60 -12.99
C CYS A 70 -27.87 10.84 -13.22
N TYR A 71 -27.85 9.92 -14.18
CA TYR A 71 -29.01 9.17 -14.66
C TYR A 71 -28.63 7.69 -14.87
N SER A 72 -29.45 6.80 -14.33
CA SER A 72 -29.37 5.34 -14.54
C SER A 72 -30.73 4.79 -14.92
N PHE A 73 -30.76 3.84 -15.85
CA PHE A 73 -31.99 3.18 -16.29
C PHE A 73 -31.80 1.67 -16.31
N HIS A 74 -32.52 0.97 -15.44
CA HIS A 74 -32.43 -0.47 -15.25
C HIS A 74 -33.75 -1.13 -15.70
N PRO A 75 -33.79 -1.63 -16.94
CA PRO A 75 -34.87 -2.48 -17.39
C PRO A 75 -34.68 -3.88 -16.81
N ILE A 76 -35.71 -4.36 -16.12
CA ILE A 76 -35.72 -5.68 -15.50
C ILE A 76 -36.80 -6.49 -16.18
N ASN A 77 -36.38 -7.58 -16.82
CA ASN A 77 -37.32 -8.55 -17.34
C ASN A 77 -37.59 -9.63 -16.29
N MET A 78 -38.66 -9.47 -15.51
CA MET A 78 -39.12 -10.48 -14.55
C MET A 78 -40.10 -11.44 -15.24
N ILE A 79 -39.58 -12.31 -16.11
CA ILE A 79 -40.40 -13.36 -16.76
C ILE A 79 -40.87 -14.41 -15.74
N THR A 80 -40.23 -14.52 -14.57
CA THR A 80 -40.49 -15.58 -13.59
C THR A 80 -40.89 -15.04 -12.22
N GLU A 81 -42.07 -15.46 -11.75
CA GLU A 81 -42.56 -15.28 -10.37
C GLU A 81 -41.81 -16.21 -9.38
N ASP A 82 -40.48 -16.31 -9.46
CA ASP A 82 -39.69 -17.09 -8.50
C ASP A 82 -38.97 -16.18 -7.50
N GLY A 83 -39.16 -16.43 -6.20
CA GLY A 83 -38.61 -15.61 -5.12
C GLY A 83 -37.08 -15.47 -5.15
N GLU A 84 -36.38 -16.43 -5.77
CA GLU A 84 -34.92 -16.39 -5.98
C GLU A 84 -34.50 -15.22 -6.89
N SER A 85 -35.27 -14.91 -7.94
CA SER A 85 -34.95 -13.83 -8.87
C SER A 85 -35.06 -12.45 -8.21
N PHE A 86 -36.09 -12.28 -7.35
CA PHE A 86 -36.24 -11.06 -6.55
C PHE A 86 -35.12 -10.93 -5.51
N GLU A 87 -34.71 -12.03 -4.87
CA GLU A 87 -33.60 -12.03 -3.93
C GLU A 87 -32.28 -11.65 -4.61
N HIS A 88 -31.99 -12.20 -5.79
CA HIS A 88 -30.81 -11.81 -6.59
C HIS A 88 -30.85 -10.33 -7.00
N PHE A 89 -32.02 -9.83 -7.41
CA PHE A 89 -32.19 -8.41 -7.73
C PHE A 89 -31.97 -7.52 -6.51
N TYR A 90 -32.59 -7.86 -5.38
CA TYR A 90 -32.43 -7.13 -4.12
C TYR A 90 -30.98 -7.11 -3.66
N ASN A 91 -30.30 -8.25 -3.74
CA ASN A 91 -28.87 -8.36 -3.43
C ASN A 91 -28.00 -7.58 -4.40
N TYR A 92 -28.39 -7.49 -5.67
CA TYR A 92 -27.70 -6.65 -6.66
C TYR A 92 -27.83 -5.15 -6.31
N MET A 93 -29.06 -4.70 -6.05
CA MET A 93 -29.36 -3.31 -5.66
C MET A 93 -28.70 -2.91 -4.34
N ASN A 94 -28.56 -3.85 -3.42
CA ASN A 94 -27.87 -3.64 -2.14
C ASN A 94 -26.36 -3.83 -2.22
N ALA A 95 -25.82 -4.27 -3.34
CA ALA A 95 -24.39 -4.34 -3.47
C ALA A 95 -23.80 -2.95 -3.66
N ASN A 96 -22.55 -2.80 -3.22
CA ASN A 96 -21.81 -1.55 -3.34
C ASN A 96 -21.26 -1.41 -4.76
N ILE A 97 -22.14 -1.39 -5.74
CA ILE A 97 -21.83 -0.98 -7.10
C ILE A 97 -21.59 0.54 -7.06
N PRO A 98 -20.46 1.03 -7.59
CA PRO A 98 -20.21 2.47 -7.67
C PRO A 98 -21.38 3.18 -8.33
N LYS A 99 -21.93 4.21 -7.68
CA LYS A 99 -23.03 4.98 -8.26
C LYS A 99 -22.48 5.98 -9.28
N PRO A 100 -23.26 6.35 -10.33
CA PRO A 100 -22.86 7.42 -11.23
C PRO A 100 -22.55 8.70 -10.45
N THR A 101 -21.52 9.43 -10.86
CA THR A 101 -21.04 10.63 -10.15
C THR A 101 -21.37 11.91 -10.90
N TYR A 102 -21.58 13.00 -10.16
CA TYR A 102 -21.91 14.33 -10.70
C TYR A 102 -20.81 14.94 -11.59
N ASP A 103 -19.57 14.49 -11.44
CA ASP A 103 -18.39 14.96 -12.17
C ASP A 103 -18.04 14.08 -13.39
N TYR A 104 -18.95 13.16 -13.78
CA TYR A 104 -18.82 12.29 -14.94
C TYR A 104 -17.59 11.36 -14.90
N GLN A 105 -17.05 11.11 -13.70
CA GLN A 105 -15.98 10.13 -13.51
C GLN A 105 -16.50 8.69 -13.63
N ILE A 106 -17.76 8.45 -13.23
CA ILE A 106 -18.48 7.19 -13.40
C ILE A 106 -19.79 7.50 -14.11
N GLU A 107 -19.97 6.94 -15.31
CA GLU A 107 -21.22 7.05 -16.06
C GLU A 107 -21.71 5.65 -16.41
N GLU A 108 -23.02 5.41 -16.24
CA GLU A 108 -23.66 4.23 -16.78
C GLU A 108 -23.83 4.37 -18.29
N VAL A 109 -23.34 3.38 -19.01
CA VAL A 109 -23.35 3.34 -20.48
C VAL A 109 -24.59 2.66 -20.99
N THR A 110 -24.90 1.49 -20.41
CA THR A 110 -26.03 0.65 -20.80
C THR A 110 -26.34 -0.33 -19.67
N SER A 111 -27.59 -0.76 -19.59
CA SER A 111 -28.03 -1.75 -18.62
C SER A 111 -29.11 -2.63 -19.24
N TRP A 112 -28.89 -3.95 -19.28
CA TRP A 112 -29.85 -4.90 -19.86
C TRP A 112 -29.64 -6.33 -19.34
N SER A 113 -30.59 -7.23 -19.60
CA SER A 113 -30.38 -8.67 -19.38
C SER A 113 -29.55 -9.25 -20.52
N MET A 114 -28.46 -9.95 -20.21
CA MET A 114 -27.55 -10.51 -21.22
C MET A 114 -27.76 -12.02 -21.32
N SER A 115 -27.99 -12.53 -22.53
CA SER A 115 -28.14 -13.97 -22.80
C SER A 115 -27.39 -14.37 -24.09
N SER A 116 -27.58 -15.61 -24.56
CA SER A 116 -27.06 -16.03 -25.86
C SER A 116 -27.78 -15.36 -27.04
N ASP A 117 -29.08 -15.11 -26.88
CA ASP A 117 -29.96 -14.62 -27.94
C ASP A 117 -30.10 -13.09 -27.90
N ASN A 118 -29.85 -12.49 -26.73
CA ASN A 118 -29.90 -11.06 -26.50
C ASN A 118 -28.50 -10.53 -26.14
N PRO A 119 -27.71 -10.07 -27.13
CA PRO A 119 -26.42 -9.45 -26.88
C PRO A 119 -26.57 -8.08 -26.20
N LEU A 120 -25.70 -7.82 -25.22
CA LEU A 120 -25.53 -6.50 -24.64
C LEU A 120 -24.59 -5.68 -25.53
N ILE A 121 -25.05 -4.54 -26.02
CA ILE A 121 -24.28 -3.65 -26.88
C ILE A 121 -23.72 -2.50 -26.04
N ILE A 122 -22.40 -2.37 -26.02
CA ILE A 122 -21.66 -1.37 -25.25
C ILE A 122 -21.09 -0.34 -26.24
N PRO A 123 -21.69 0.87 -26.33
CA PRO A 123 -21.15 1.93 -27.16
C PRO A 123 -19.77 2.37 -26.66
N MET A 124 -18.81 2.41 -27.57
CA MET A 124 -17.45 2.87 -27.25
C MET A 124 -17.42 4.38 -27.12
N ASP A 125 -16.69 4.87 -26.12
CA ASP A 125 -16.52 6.29 -25.86
C ASP A 125 -15.03 6.67 -25.94
N PRO A 126 -14.64 7.65 -26.77
CA PRO A 126 -13.26 8.12 -26.90
C PRO A 126 -12.63 8.64 -25.61
N ILE A 127 -13.41 9.11 -24.63
CA ILE A 127 -12.90 9.67 -23.36
C ILE A 127 -12.89 8.65 -22.20
N ALA A 128 -13.41 7.44 -22.39
CA ALA A 128 -13.42 6.40 -21.36
C ALA A 128 -12.04 5.72 -21.26
N SER A 129 -11.47 5.58 -20.06
CA SER A 129 -10.27 4.78 -19.81
C SER A 129 -10.59 3.27 -19.67
N TYR A 130 -11.69 2.92 -18.99
CA TYR A 130 -12.12 1.54 -18.75
C TYR A 130 -13.64 1.40 -18.82
N PHE A 131 -14.08 0.19 -19.15
CA PHE A 131 -15.44 -0.29 -18.99
C PHE A 131 -15.51 -1.38 -17.92
N THR A 132 -16.54 -1.34 -17.08
CA THR A 132 -16.83 -2.34 -16.05
C THR A 132 -18.22 -2.93 -16.29
N LEU A 133 -18.29 -4.25 -16.46
CA LEU A 133 -19.54 -5.02 -16.49
C LEU A 133 -19.85 -5.52 -15.08
N TRP A 134 -20.98 -5.10 -14.54
CA TRP A 134 -21.55 -5.56 -13.28
C TRP A 134 -22.69 -6.52 -13.59
N LEU A 135 -22.65 -7.73 -13.04
CA LEU A 135 -23.60 -8.79 -13.31
C LEU A 135 -24.28 -9.22 -12.02
N SER A 136 -25.61 -9.33 -12.06
CA SER A 136 -26.37 -9.98 -10.98
C SER A 136 -26.09 -11.50 -10.98
N GLY A 137 -25.58 -12.01 -9.87
CA GLY A 137 -25.22 -13.41 -9.66
C GLY A 137 -23.74 -13.74 -9.95
N SER A 138 -23.36 -14.96 -9.58
CA SER A 138 -22.04 -15.52 -9.89
C SER A 138 -22.01 -16.07 -11.32
N VAL A 139 -21.46 -15.30 -12.26
CA VAL A 139 -21.30 -15.69 -13.67
C VAL A 139 -19.81 -15.79 -13.98
N ASP A 140 -19.35 -16.94 -14.45
CA ASP A 140 -17.95 -17.15 -14.84
C ASP A 140 -17.56 -16.35 -16.08
N SER A 141 -16.36 -15.74 -16.07
CA SER A 141 -15.82 -15.01 -17.24
C SER A 141 -15.71 -15.88 -18.48
N GLY A 142 -15.41 -17.17 -18.33
CA GLY A 142 -15.35 -18.11 -19.46
C GLY A 142 -16.71 -18.31 -20.16
N SER A 143 -17.79 -18.02 -19.44
CA SER A 143 -19.16 -18.08 -19.94
C SER A 143 -19.58 -16.79 -20.66
N ILE A 144 -18.79 -15.72 -20.58
CA ILE A 144 -19.06 -14.44 -21.24
C ILE A 144 -18.13 -14.31 -22.46
N GLN A 145 -18.70 -13.88 -23.59
CA GLN A 145 -17.96 -13.51 -24.77
C GLN A 145 -18.23 -12.06 -25.11
N CYS A 146 -17.21 -11.22 -25.04
CA CYS A 146 -17.27 -9.87 -25.57
C CYS A 146 -16.44 -9.81 -26.86
N LYS A 147 -16.99 -9.17 -27.90
CA LYS A 147 -16.32 -8.98 -29.19
C LYS A 147 -16.45 -7.54 -29.67
N ILE A 148 -15.43 -7.09 -30.39
CA ILE A 148 -15.45 -5.86 -31.19
C ILE A 148 -15.19 -6.24 -32.64
N GLY A 149 -16.20 -6.07 -33.50
CA GLY A 149 -16.22 -6.74 -34.80
C GLY A 149 -15.97 -8.26 -34.65
N ASP A 150 -14.88 -8.76 -35.22
CA ASP A 150 -14.48 -10.17 -35.13
C ASP A 150 -13.46 -10.48 -34.01
N ALA A 151 -12.89 -9.47 -33.37
CA ALA A 151 -11.87 -9.63 -32.34
C ALA A 151 -12.49 -9.91 -30.96
N ASN A 152 -11.89 -10.81 -30.18
CA ASN A 152 -12.32 -11.06 -28.80
C ASN A 152 -11.77 -9.97 -27.86
N VAL A 153 -12.62 -9.46 -26.97
CA VAL A 153 -12.24 -8.56 -25.88
C VAL A 153 -11.90 -9.41 -24.65
N MET A 154 -10.71 -9.19 -24.10
CA MET A 154 -10.27 -9.89 -22.88
C MET A 154 -10.89 -9.21 -21.65
N LEU A 155 -11.60 -10.01 -20.85
CA LEU A 155 -12.23 -9.55 -19.61
C LEU A 155 -11.34 -9.90 -18.40
N GLU A 156 -10.98 -8.90 -17.61
CA GLU A 156 -10.29 -9.10 -16.34
C GLU A 156 -11.29 -9.27 -15.19
N PRO A 157 -11.26 -10.37 -14.43
CA PRO A 157 -12.11 -10.53 -13.25
C PRO A 157 -11.71 -9.55 -12.15
N LYS A 158 -12.69 -8.88 -11.54
CA LYS A 158 -12.47 -7.96 -10.40
C LYS A 158 -13.16 -8.40 -9.12
N ILE A 159 -14.39 -8.89 -9.21
CA ILE A 159 -15.16 -9.36 -8.05
C ILE A 159 -15.93 -10.62 -8.44
N ARG A 160 -15.92 -11.63 -7.55
CA ARG A 160 -16.83 -12.77 -7.61
C ARG A 160 -17.35 -13.06 -6.20
N LYS A 161 -18.63 -12.75 -5.97
CA LYS A 161 -19.41 -13.22 -4.83
C LYS A 161 -20.55 -14.10 -5.36
N SER A 162 -21.20 -14.87 -4.50
CA SER A 162 -22.41 -15.63 -4.87
C SER A 162 -23.48 -14.76 -5.53
N THR A 163 -23.55 -13.46 -5.18
CA THR A 163 -24.59 -12.53 -5.61
C THR A 163 -24.19 -11.55 -6.72
N ILE A 164 -22.90 -11.32 -6.98
CA ILE A 164 -22.42 -10.39 -8.02
C ILE A 164 -21.09 -10.84 -8.62
N SER A 165 -20.97 -10.60 -9.93
CA SER A 165 -19.69 -10.68 -10.65
C SER A 165 -19.35 -9.36 -11.33
N ALA A 166 -18.08 -8.98 -11.33
CA ALA A 166 -17.59 -7.79 -12.02
C ALA A 166 -16.39 -8.10 -12.92
N TYR A 167 -16.43 -7.57 -14.14
CA TYR A 167 -15.39 -7.74 -15.15
C TYR A 167 -15.03 -6.40 -15.78
N THR A 168 -13.75 -6.17 -16.08
CA THR A 168 -13.31 -4.93 -16.72
C THR A 168 -12.55 -5.18 -18.01
N PHE A 169 -12.59 -4.21 -18.91
CA PHE A 169 -11.73 -4.15 -20.09
C PHE A 169 -11.31 -2.70 -20.39
N GLU A 170 -10.14 -2.52 -20.98
CA GLU A 170 -9.61 -1.19 -21.35
C GLU A 170 -10.32 -0.67 -22.60
N GLN A 171 -10.29 0.65 -22.77
CA GLN A 171 -10.71 1.27 -24.02
C GLN A 171 -9.85 0.78 -25.19
N ILE A 172 -10.51 0.43 -26.30
CA ILE A 172 -9.84 -0.04 -27.50
C ILE A 172 -9.64 1.16 -28.42
N HIS A 173 -8.52 1.87 -28.21
CA HIS A 173 -8.12 3.00 -29.05
C HIS A 173 -7.81 2.49 -30.46
N ASN A 174 -8.83 2.48 -31.36
CA ASN A 174 -8.74 2.47 -32.83
C ASN A 174 -10.04 1.98 -33.50
N ASP A 175 -11.02 1.47 -32.75
CA ASP A 175 -12.29 0.98 -33.29
C ASP A 175 -13.44 1.83 -32.74
N ALA A 176 -14.19 2.49 -33.62
CA ALA A 176 -15.43 3.19 -33.28
C ALA A 176 -16.63 2.21 -33.17
N ASN A 177 -16.39 0.90 -33.23
CA ASN A 177 -17.41 -0.12 -33.19
C ASN A 177 -17.81 -0.43 -31.75
N ASP A 178 -19.09 -0.67 -31.54
CA ASP A 178 -19.61 -1.08 -30.24
C ASP A 178 -19.09 -2.48 -29.86
N VAL A 179 -18.88 -2.70 -28.57
CA VAL A 179 -18.54 -4.02 -28.04
C VAL A 179 -19.83 -4.79 -27.80
N SER A 180 -19.94 -5.96 -28.40
CA SER A 180 -21.07 -6.88 -28.20
C SER A 180 -20.68 -7.97 -27.21
N CYS A 181 -21.40 -8.07 -26.10
CA CYS A 181 -21.21 -9.11 -25.09
C CYS A 181 -22.39 -10.08 -25.04
N VAL A 182 -22.11 -11.39 -25.01
CA VAL A 182 -23.10 -12.46 -24.89
C VAL A 182 -22.69 -13.46 -23.82
N GLN A 183 -23.66 -14.17 -23.25
CA GLN A 183 -23.40 -15.32 -22.40
C GLN A 183 -23.52 -16.61 -23.22
N LYS A 184 -22.43 -17.37 -23.38
CA LYS A 184 -22.33 -18.49 -24.34
C LYS A 184 -23.25 -19.67 -24.04
N SER A 185 -23.48 -19.97 -22.77
CA SER A 185 -24.42 -21.00 -22.30
C SER A 185 -24.44 -20.98 -20.78
N ALA A 186 -25.57 -20.58 -20.19
CA ALA A 186 -25.81 -20.71 -18.76
C ALA A 186 -27.18 -21.32 -18.51
N SER A 187 -27.34 -22.03 -17.39
CA SER A 187 -28.65 -22.52 -16.94
C SER A 187 -29.56 -21.39 -16.45
N LYS A 188 -28.98 -20.26 -16.00
CA LYS A 188 -29.68 -19.02 -15.64
C LYS A 188 -28.85 -17.80 -16.08
N PRO A 189 -29.36 -16.90 -16.93
CA PRO A 189 -28.67 -15.66 -17.29
C PRO A 189 -28.67 -14.64 -16.15
N PRO A 190 -27.75 -13.66 -16.13
CA PRO A 190 -27.85 -12.53 -15.22
C PRO A 190 -29.16 -11.79 -15.46
N LEU A 191 -29.94 -11.61 -14.39
CA LEU A 191 -31.18 -10.83 -14.40
C LEU A 191 -30.92 -9.39 -14.85
N LEU A 192 -29.81 -8.80 -14.38
CA LEU A 192 -29.38 -7.46 -14.73
C LEU A 192 -27.87 -7.45 -15.00
N THR A 193 -27.49 -6.82 -16.12
CA THR A 193 -26.10 -6.47 -16.43
C THR A 193 -26.03 -4.96 -16.59
N GLN A 194 -25.22 -4.28 -15.80
CA GLN A 194 -24.95 -2.84 -15.91
C GLN A 194 -23.53 -2.62 -16.40
N VAL A 195 -23.34 -1.69 -17.32
CA VAL A 195 -22.03 -1.31 -17.83
C VAL A 195 -21.73 0.12 -17.45
N GLN A 196 -20.58 0.32 -16.82
CA GLN A 196 -20.10 1.64 -16.45
C GLN A 196 -18.82 1.95 -17.20
N LYS A 197 -18.71 3.18 -17.71
CA LYS A 197 -17.44 3.72 -18.20
C LYS A 197 -16.84 4.66 -17.15
N THR A 198 -15.52 4.72 -17.14
CA THR A 198 -14.76 5.63 -16.26
C THR A 198 -13.76 6.41 -17.08
N SER A 199 -13.75 7.75 -16.95
CA SER A 199 -12.89 8.65 -17.74
C SER A 199 -11.48 8.78 -17.17
N VAL A 200 -11.32 8.61 -15.85
CA VAL A 200 -10.02 8.41 -15.17
C VAL A 200 -9.81 6.91 -14.90
N LYS A 201 -8.55 6.46 -14.83
CA LYS A 201 -8.26 5.10 -14.35
C LYS A 201 -8.86 4.91 -12.96
N GLY A 202 -9.97 4.20 -12.90
CA GLY A 202 -10.47 3.54 -11.72
C GLY A 202 -11.50 4.32 -10.89
N HIS A 203 -12.66 3.67 -10.76
CA HIS A 203 -13.55 3.72 -9.60
C HIS A 203 -14.02 2.30 -9.25
N TYR A 204 -13.14 1.32 -9.43
CA TYR A 204 -13.41 -0.07 -9.08
C TYR A 204 -12.56 -0.46 -7.87
N PHE A 205 -13.08 -1.40 -7.08
CA PHE A 205 -12.30 -2.04 -6.03
C PHE A 205 -11.41 -3.13 -6.64
N VAL A 206 -10.12 -3.08 -6.35
CA VAL A 206 -9.24 -4.25 -6.40
C VAL A 206 -9.29 -4.87 -5.02
N PHE A 207 -9.82 -6.09 -4.92
CA PHE A 207 -9.88 -6.83 -3.66
C PHE A 207 -9.31 -8.24 -3.84
N ASP A 208 -8.07 -8.40 -3.39
CA ASP A 208 -7.34 -9.65 -3.47
C ASP A 208 -6.92 -10.17 -2.10
N VAL A 209 -6.96 -11.49 -1.96
CA VAL A 209 -6.58 -12.20 -0.76
C VAL A 209 -5.69 -13.35 -1.17
N TRP A 210 -4.52 -13.46 -0.55
CA TRP A 210 -3.61 -14.59 -0.69
C TRP A 210 -2.89 -14.84 0.63
N TYR A 211 -2.17 -15.95 0.72
CA TYR A 211 -1.43 -16.31 1.91
C TYR A 211 -0.05 -16.84 1.57
N HIS A 212 0.84 -16.78 2.55
CA HIS A 212 2.18 -17.33 2.50
C HIS A 212 2.33 -18.36 3.62
N ASP A 213 2.51 -19.62 3.23
CA ASP A 213 2.76 -20.73 4.15
C ASP A 213 4.28 -20.96 4.29
N THR A 214 4.78 -20.73 5.51
CA THR A 214 6.20 -20.88 5.85
C THR A 214 6.54 -22.31 6.34
N THR A 215 5.57 -23.22 6.29
CA THR A 215 5.75 -24.60 6.77
C THR A 215 6.83 -25.33 5.97
N PRO A 216 7.85 -25.90 6.63
CA PRO A 216 8.92 -26.64 5.95
C PRO A 216 8.36 -27.81 5.13
N SER A 217 9.08 -28.21 4.08
CA SER A 217 8.60 -29.23 3.13
C SER A 217 8.36 -30.61 3.75
N ASN A 218 8.99 -30.94 4.89
CA ASN A 218 8.73 -32.17 5.62
C ASN A 218 7.32 -32.20 6.26
N GLY A 219 6.68 -31.03 6.44
CA GLY A 219 5.30 -30.89 6.89
C GLY A 219 5.02 -31.52 8.25
N GLU A 220 6.05 -31.66 9.10
CA GLU A 220 5.91 -32.32 10.40
C GLU A 220 5.09 -31.46 11.38
N THR A 221 5.21 -30.14 11.28
CA THR A 221 4.48 -29.19 12.12
C THR A 221 4.09 -27.98 11.29
N GLN A 222 2.84 -27.55 11.41
CA GLN A 222 2.31 -26.43 10.65
C GLN A 222 2.88 -25.15 11.26
N MET A 223 3.45 -24.28 10.44
CA MET A 223 3.91 -22.96 10.84
C MET A 223 2.77 -21.94 10.75
N PRO A 224 2.88 -20.78 11.43
CA PRO A 224 1.95 -19.67 11.22
C PRO A 224 1.89 -19.29 9.75
N VAL A 225 0.68 -19.04 9.26
CA VAL A 225 0.46 -18.57 7.90
C VAL A 225 0.26 -17.05 7.95
N ILE A 226 0.94 -16.34 7.06
CA ILE A 226 0.71 -14.90 6.86
C ILE A 226 -0.33 -14.75 5.77
N ILE A 227 -1.37 -13.99 6.04
CA ILE A 227 -2.45 -13.72 5.09
C ILE A 227 -2.39 -12.24 4.73
N TYR A 228 -2.51 -11.97 3.44
CA TYR A 228 -2.44 -10.64 2.84
C TYR A 228 -3.78 -10.31 2.19
N VAL A 229 -4.22 -9.07 2.38
CA VAL A 229 -5.47 -8.53 1.86
C VAL A 229 -5.20 -7.20 1.19
N LYS A 230 -5.28 -7.16 -0.14
CA LYS A 230 -5.06 -5.96 -0.94
C LYS A 230 -6.39 -5.30 -1.26
N ILE A 231 -6.51 -4.01 -0.94
CA ILE A 231 -7.70 -3.20 -1.20
C ILE A 231 -7.27 -1.88 -1.84
N ASN A 232 -7.61 -1.70 -3.11
CA ASN A 232 -7.44 -0.43 -3.81
C ASN A 232 -8.79 0.03 -4.36
N TYR A 233 -9.06 1.33 -4.33
CA TYR A 233 -10.18 1.96 -5.01
C TYR A 233 -9.64 3.01 -5.96
N GLY A 234 -10.07 2.93 -7.22
CA GLY A 234 -9.65 3.88 -8.23
C GLY A 234 -8.14 3.93 -8.51
N GLY A 235 -7.48 2.77 -8.39
CA GLY A 235 -6.02 2.67 -8.53
C GLY A 235 -5.25 3.14 -7.29
N TYR A 236 -5.93 3.63 -6.26
CA TYR A 236 -5.34 4.14 -5.03
C TYR A 236 -5.56 3.19 -3.85
N PRO A 237 -4.63 3.08 -2.90
CA PRO A 237 -4.81 2.25 -1.73
C PRO A 237 -5.99 2.75 -0.89
N VAL A 238 -6.79 1.83 -0.37
CA VAL A 238 -7.81 2.15 0.64
C VAL A 238 -7.16 1.99 2.02
N VAL A 239 -6.89 3.10 2.68
CA VAL A 239 -6.38 3.13 4.06
C VAL A 239 -7.53 2.92 5.06
N ASP A 240 -7.27 2.73 6.36
CA ASP A 240 -8.24 2.68 7.48
C ASP A 240 -9.54 1.85 7.28
N ALA A 241 -9.54 0.87 6.37
CA ALA A 241 -10.65 -0.07 6.21
C ALA A 241 -10.67 -1.07 7.37
N ASN A 242 -11.87 -1.46 7.81
CA ASN A 242 -12.02 -2.53 8.79
C ASN A 242 -11.96 -3.88 8.07
N VAL A 243 -10.83 -4.59 8.24
CA VAL A 243 -10.54 -5.86 7.59
C VAL A 243 -10.50 -6.98 8.64
N THR A 244 -11.43 -7.92 8.54
CA THR A 244 -11.52 -9.09 9.42
C THR A 244 -11.63 -10.37 8.61
N GLY A 245 -11.26 -11.51 9.23
CA GLY A 245 -11.33 -12.81 8.59
C GLY A 245 -11.85 -13.86 9.55
N ILE A 246 -12.66 -14.79 9.03
CA ILE A 246 -13.14 -15.94 9.79
C ILE A 246 -12.58 -17.19 9.12
N VAL A 247 -11.71 -17.89 9.83
CA VAL A 247 -11.19 -19.19 9.42
C VAL A 247 -12.07 -20.28 10.04
N THR A 248 -12.66 -21.11 9.19
CA THR A 248 -13.44 -22.28 9.56
C THR A 248 -12.59 -23.53 9.34
N ALA A 249 -12.28 -24.23 10.43
CA ALA A 249 -11.53 -25.48 10.39
C ALA A 249 -12.39 -26.65 9.86
N PRO A 250 -11.79 -27.78 9.46
CA PRO A 250 -12.53 -28.97 8.99
C PRO A 250 -13.56 -29.54 9.98
N ASN A 251 -13.42 -29.20 11.27
CA ASN A 251 -14.31 -29.60 12.35
C ASN A 251 -15.36 -28.52 12.69
N ASP A 252 -15.57 -27.56 11.79
CA ASP A 252 -16.46 -26.40 11.90
C ASP A 252 -16.13 -25.41 13.03
N VAL A 253 -14.96 -25.55 13.69
CA VAL A 253 -14.49 -24.55 14.66
C VAL A 253 -14.07 -23.28 13.92
N LYS A 254 -14.66 -22.15 14.31
CA LYS A 254 -14.38 -20.84 13.73
C LYS A 254 -13.41 -20.03 14.58
N LYS A 255 -12.47 -19.35 13.92
CA LYS A 255 -11.50 -18.45 14.54
C LYS A 255 -11.40 -17.16 13.77
N GLU A 256 -11.40 -16.05 14.49
CA GLU A 256 -11.26 -14.71 13.91
C GLU A 256 -9.79 -14.36 13.71
N VAL A 257 -9.51 -13.61 12.66
CA VAL A 257 -8.20 -13.03 12.32
C VAL A 257 -8.41 -11.56 11.98
N GLN A 258 -7.54 -10.70 12.50
CA GLN A 258 -7.53 -9.26 12.20
C GLN A 258 -6.33 -8.92 11.30
N PHE A 259 -6.54 -7.96 10.42
CA PHE A 259 -5.54 -7.50 9.45
C PHE A 259 -5.29 -6.02 9.60
N PHE A 260 -4.03 -5.61 9.49
CA PHE A 260 -3.61 -4.23 9.73
C PHE A 260 -2.75 -3.72 8.57
N ASP A 261 -2.93 -2.44 8.24
CA ASP A 261 -2.11 -1.62 7.33
C ASP A 261 -1.53 -0.44 8.14
N ASN A 262 -0.60 -0.74 9.04
CA ASN A 262 -0.02 0.17 10.02
C ASN A 262 1.52 0.34 9.94
N GLY A 263 2.19 -0.39 9.04
CA GLY A 263 3.63 -0.34 8.78
C GLY A 263 4.50 -0.66 9.98
N LYS A 264 4.03 -1.54 10.89
CA LYS A 264 4.72 -1.86 12.16
C LYS A 264 5.71 -3.01 12.08
N GLY A 265 5.96 -3.57 10.91
CA GLY A 265 6.98 -4.59 10.69
C GLY A 265 6.41 -5.88 10.14
N ASP A 266 6.65 -7.00 10.80
CA ASP A 266 6.19 -8.30 10.30
C ASP A 266 4.75 -8.56 10.81
N PRO A 267 3.74 -8.74 9.92
CA PRO A 267 3.85 -8.95 8.47
C PRO A 267 3.62 -7.69 7.61
N ASP A 268 3.24 -6.58 8.23
CA ASP A 268 2.96 -5.33 7.54
C ASP A 268 4.08 -4.27 7.67
N ILE A 269 4.93 -4.19 6.64
CA ILE A 269 6.14 -3.35 6.63
C ILE A 269 5.90 -1.93 6.10
N THR A 270 4.75 -1.65 5.49
CA THR A 270 4.50 -0.37 4.81
C THR A 270 3.07 0.09 5.08
N LYS A 271 2.95 1.15 5.86
CA LYS A 271 1.68 1.77 6.23
C LYS A 271 1.02 2.46 5.02
N HIS A 272 -0.30 2.40 4.95
CA HIS A 272 -1.15 3.08 3.98
C HIS A 272 -0.91 2.69 2.52
N ASP A 273 -0.39 1.49 2.26
CA ASP A 273 -0.21 0.97 0.90
C ASP A 273 -1.41 0.15 0.40
N GLY A 274 -2.47 0.04 1.22
CA GLY A 274 -3.68 -0.71 0.90
C GLY A 274 -3.49 -2.22 1.04
N LEU A 275 -2.39 -2.68 1.62
CA LEU A 275 -2.07 -4.08 1.86
C LEU A 275 -2.17 -4.42 3.36
N TYR A 276 -3.33 -4.89 3.77
CA TYR A 276 -3.56 -5.33 5.13
C TYR A 276 -2.98 -6.72 5.33
N SER A 277 -2.26 -6.93 6.42
CA SER A 277 -1.58 -8.20 6.69
C SER A 277 -1.89 -8.71 8.10
N GLY A 278 -1.92 -10.03 8.26
CA GLY A 278 -2.24 -10.67 9.54
C GLY A 278 -1.77 -12.12 9.61
N TYR A 279 -1.66 -12.64 10.83
CA TYR A 279 -1.24 -14.01 11.11
C TYR A 279 -2.42 -14.92 11.41
N PHE A 280 -2.41 -16.13 10.88
CA PHE A 280 -3.25 -17.22 11.36
C PHE A 280 -2.41 -18.32 12.01
N THR A 281 -2.70 -18.62 13.27
CA THR A 281 -1.95 -19.56 14.12
C THR A 281 -2.80 -20.72 14.62
N SER A 282 -4.13 -20.65 14.54
CA SER A 282 -5.04 -21.60 15.21
C SER A 282 -5.31 -22.90 14.43
N PHE A 283 -4.26 -23.55 13.91
CA PHE A 283 -4.35 -24.84 13.23
C PHE A 283 -4.52 -26.00 14.23
N VAL A 284 -5.77 -26.26 14.63
CA VAL A 284 -6.13 -27.33 15.60
C VAL A 284 -6.04 -28.72 14.97
N ASP A 285 -6.38 -28.83 13.68
CA ASP A 285 -6.38 -30.07 12.91
C ASP A 285 -5.71 -29.87 11.54
N LYS A 286 -5.34 -30.99 10.91
CA LYS A 286 -4.89 -31.01 9.51
C LYS A 286 -6.08 -30.90 8.56
N GLY A 287 -5.86 -30.34 7.37
CA GLY A 287 -6.82 -30.31 6.27
C GLY A 287 -7.18 -28.91 5.80
N SER A 288 -8.24 -28.84 5.00
CA SER A 288 -8.72 -27.62 4.36
C SER A 288 -9.42 -26.69 5.35
N HIS A 289 -8.86 -25.51 5.55
CA HIS A 289 -9.45 -24.43 6.35
C HIS A 289 -10.02 -23.38 5.40
N THR A 290 -11.31 -23.08 5.53
CA THR A 290 -11.97 -22.05 4.72
C THR A 290 -11.83 -20.69 5.39
N LEU A 291 -11.14 -19.75 4.73
CA LEU A 291 -11.03 -18.37 5.18
C LEU A 291 -12.04 -17.49 4.43
N ASN A 292 -12.95 -16.88 5.19
CA ASN A 292 -13.82 -15.81 4.69
C ASN A 292 -13.31 -14.45 5.18
N VAL A 293 -12.75 -13.65 4.28
CA VAL A 293 -12.29 -12.27 4.57
C VAL A 293 -13.44 -11.31 4.30
N ILE A 294 -13.70 -10.41 5.24
CA ILE A 294 -14.69 -9.34 5.18
C ILE A 294 -13.94 -8.01 5.31
N VAL A 295 -14.17 -7.13 4.35
CA VAL A 295 -13.68 -5.75 4.36
C VAL A 295 -14.88 -4.84 4.45
N SER A 296 -14.89 -3.91 5.38
CA SER A 296 -15.94 -2.92 5.49
C SER A 296 -15.39 -1.52 5.68
N TYR A 297 -16.07 -0.55 5.10
CA TYR A 297 -15.76 0.86 5.20
C TYR A 297 -17.06 1.68 5.27
N LYS A 298 -17.09 2.69 6.15
CA LYS A 298 -18.22 3.60 6.33
C LYS A 298 -17.73 5.03 6.17
N GLU A 299 -18.46 5.86 5.42
CA GLU A 299 -18.18 7.28 5.23
C GLU A 299 -18.02 8.00 6.59
N SER A 300 -16.79 8.37 6.88
CA SER A 300 -16.34 9.46 7.76
C SER A 300 -14.83 9.38 8.03
N GLU A 301 -14.14 8.32 7.59
CA GLU A 301 -12.72 8.12 7.90
C GLU A 301 -11.97 7.33 6.80
N THR A 302 -11.77 7.81 5.56
CA THR A 302 -10.62 7.32 4.72
C THR A 302 -10.14 8.29 3.64
N MET A 303 -8.85 8.09 3.32
CA MET A 303 -8.05 8.78 2.31
C MET A 303 -7.77 7.83 1.14
N THR A 304 -8.27 8.11 -0.05
CA THR A 304 -7.70 7.50 -1.27
C THR A 304 -6.55 8.36 -1.75
N GLY A 305 -5.44 7.71 -2.09
CA GLY A 305 -4.15 8.36 -2.13
C GLY A 305 -3.62 8.77 -3.50
N LYS A 306 -3.70 10.05 -3.89
CA LYS A 306 -2.99 10.55 -5.08
C LYS A 306 -1.47 10.49 -4.87
N LYS A 307 -0.71 10.08 -5.91
CA LYS A 307 0.77 10.11 -5.91
C LYS A 307 1.27 11.56 -5.73
N GLY A 308 1.53 11.95 -4.49
CA GLY A 308 2.41 13.07 -4.17
C GLY A 308 3.84 12.67 -4.52
N ALA A 309 4.54 13.57 -5.22
CA ALA A 309 5.93 13.37 -5.58
C ALA A 309 6.83 13.46 -4.34
N ASP A 310 6.94 12.36 -3.59
CA ASP A 310 8.09 12.07 -2.74
C ASP A 310 8.20 10.56 -2.59
N ILE A 311 9.02 9.95 -3.46
CA ILE A 311 9.54 8.60 -3.26
C ILE A 311 10.52 8.72 -2.08
N CYS A 312 10.01 8.61 -0.86
CA CYS A 312 10.84 8.45 0.33
C CYS A 312 10.98 6.96 0.67
N CYS A 313 12.16 6.55 1.11
CA CYS A 313 12.51 5.20 1.57
C CYS A 313 11.85 4.80 2.92
N GLY A 314 10.56 5.09 3.13
CA GLY A 314 9.91 5.03 4.45
C GLY A 314 8.76 4.05 4.57
N SER A 315 8.52 3.57 5.80
CA SER A 315 7.47 2.66 6.27
C SER A 315 6.02 3.14 6.08
N GLN A 316 5.78 4.12 5.20
CA GLN A 316 4.46 4.71 4.97
C GLN A 316 4.36 5.34 3.57
N VAL A 317 3.25 5.09 2.87
CA VAL A 317 2.91 5.76 1.60
C VAL A 317 2.27 7.12 1.91
N SER A 318 2.93 8.20 1.47
CA SER A 318 2.36 9.55 1.48
C SER A 318 1.40 9.70 0.31
N SER A 319 0.18 10.17 0.59
CA SER A 319 -0.85 10.22 -0.43
C SER A 319 -1.81 11.39 -0.21
N GLU A 320 -2.18 12.10 -1.29
CA GLU A 320 -3.18 13.18 -1.20
C GLU A 320 -4.59 12.59 -1.16
N MET A 321 -5.46 13.17 -0.35
CA MET A 321 -6.77 12.67 0.04
C MET A 321 -7.84 12.78 -1.07
N SER A 322 -8.58 11.70 -1.31
CA SER A 322 -9.83 11.68 -2.10
C SER A 322 -10.85 10.73 -1.46
N ASP A 323 -12.14 11.01 -1.63
CA ASP A 323 -13.22 10.24 -1.01
C ASP A 323 -13.40 8.86 -1.69
N ALA A 324 -13.62 7.80 -0.89
CA ALA A 324 -14.11 6.51 -1.36
C ALA A 324 -15.57 6.31 -0.90
N PRO A 325 -16.45 5.65 -1.69
CA PRO A 325 -17.80 5.33 -1.25
C PRO A 325 -17.76 4.31 -0.10
N SER A 326 -18.77 4.30 0.77
CA SER A 326 -18.95 3.22 1.75
C SER A 326 -19.07 1.86 1.07
N PHE A 327 -18.48 0.81 1.63
CA PHE A 327 -18.53 -0.52 1.02
C PHE A 327 -18.41 -1.68 2.01
N THR A 328 -18.83 -2.86 1.58
CA THR A 328 -18.56 -4.14 2.25
C THR A 328 -18.22 -5.22 1.20
N LEU A 329 -16.97 -5.66 1.21
CA LEU A 329 -16.43 -6.70 0.33
C LEU A 329 -16.19 -7.99 1.11
N THR A 330 -16.27 -9.13 0.42
CA THR A 330 -16.14 -10.47 1.01
C THR A 330 -15.48 -11.39 0.01
N LYS A 331 -14.45 -12.13 0.41
CA LYS A 331 -13.72 -13.08 -0.45
C LYS A 331 -13.40 -14.33 0.36
N GLU A 332 -13.69 -15.47 -0.24
CA GLU A 332 -13.40 -16.78 0.33
C GLU A 332 -12.17 -17.38 -0.35
N ILE A 333 -11.26 -17.93 0.44
CA ILE A 333 -10.13 -18.75 -0.04
C ILE A 333 -9.94 -19.98 0.86
N VAL A 334 -9.20 -20.96 0.37
CA VAL A 334 -8.87 -22.19 1.13
C VAL A 334 -7.40 -22.21 1.50
N ILE A 335 -7.12 -22.50 2.78
CA ILE A 335 -5.78 -22.71 3.33
C ILE A 335 -5.64 -24.18 3.70
N GLU A 336 -4.68 -24.87 3.10
CA GLU A 336 -4.42 -26.28 3.39
C GLU A 336 -3.36 -26.41 4.48
N SER A 337 -3.68 -27.13 5.57
CA SER A 337 -2.70 -27.47 6.60
C SER A 337 -2.29 -28.95 6.51
N LYS A 338 -0.98 -29.19 6.49
CA LYS A 338 -0.44 -30.57 6.40
C LYS A 338 -0.44 -31.28 7.75
N SER A 339 -0.37 -30.50 8.82
CA SER A 339 -0.20 -30.95 10.20
C SER A 339 -0.88 -29.99 11.17
N LYS A 340 -0.87 -30.34 12.46
CA LYS A 340 -1.33 -29.45 13.53
C LYS A 340 -0.27 -28.42 13.89
N LYS A 341 -0.67 -27.39 14.63
CA LYS A 341 0.26 -26.47 15.30
C LYS A 341 1.15 -27.21 16.32
N PRO A 342 2.34 -26.67 16.67
CA PRO A 342 3.17 -27.22 17.74
C PRO A 342 2.45 -27.23 19.10
N ASP A 343 2.70 -28.25 19.92
CA ASP A 343 2.13 -28.39 21.27
C ASP A 343 2.57 -27.26 22.21
N ASP A 344 3.80 -26.79 22.05
CA ASP A 344 4.38 -25.68 22.81
C ASP A 344 4.14 -24.30 22.17
N GLY A 345 3.31 -24.25 21.13
CA GLY A 345 2.94 -23.04 20.41
C GLY A 345 4.07 -22.47 19.55
N TYR A 346 3.77 -21.32 18.95
CA TYR A 346 4.71 -20.60 18.10
C TYR A 346 5.53 -19.61 18.90
N PRO A 347 6.81 -19.41 18.57
CA PRO A 347 7.53 -18.22 19.00
C PRO A 347 6.83 -16.98 18.39
N PRO A 348 6.73 -15.88 19.14
CA PRO A 348 6.27 -14.62 18.55
C PRO A 348 7.25 -14.12 17.48
N SER A 349 6.75 -13.32 16.53
CA SER A 349 7.57 -12.72 15.48
C SER A 349 8.52 -11.65 16.02
N ARG A 350 9.51 -11.28 15.20
CA ARG A 350 10.48 -10.24 15.53
C ARG A 350 9.82 -8.86 15.64
N ILE A 351 10.22 -8.08 16.65
CA ILE A 351 9.76 -6.70 16.84
C ILE A 351 10.65 -5.75 16.06
N LEU A 352 10.04 -5.00 15.13
CA LEU A 352 10.77 -4.14 14.18
C LEU A 352 10.51 -2.64 14.39
N ASP A 353 9.57 -2.27 15.25
CA ASP A 353 9.15 -0.87 15.47
C ASP A 353 9.55 -0.32 16.86
N LEU A 354 10.43 -1.02 17.58
CA LEU A 354 10.95 -0.58 18.87
C LEU A 354 11.60 0.81 18.71
N LYS A 355 11.14 1.76 19.52
CA LYS A 355 11.59 3.17 19.48
C LYS A 355 11.47 3.86 20.83
N VAL A 356 12.13 5.00 20.96
CA VAL A 356 11.91 5.94 22.07
C VAL A 356 10.68 6.78 21.76
N THR A 357 9.67 6.76 22.64
CA THR A 357 8.44 7.53 22.51
C THR A 357 8.46 8.80 23.35
N LYS A 358 9.18 8.80 24.48
CA LYS A 358 9.42 9.98 25.32
C LYS A 358 10.85 9.99 25.83
N PHE A 359 11.41 11.18 25.95
CA PHE A 359 12.78 11.41 26.41
C PHE A 359 12.76 12.48 27.50
N ASP A 360 12.91 12.06 28.75
CA ASP A 360 12.93 12.92 29.94
C ASP A 360 14.30 12.81 30.65
N PRO A 361 15.39 13.29 30.00
CA PRO A 361 16.73 13.22 30.54
C PRO A 361 16.91 14.17 31.75
N PRO A 362 17.78 13.83 32.72
CA PRO A 362 18.61 12.63 32.80
C PRO A 362 17.92 11.42 33.45
N THR A 363 16.62 11.51 33.75
CA THR A 363 15.94 10.59 34.67
C THR A 363 15.42 9.32 34.00
N ALA A 364 14.77 9.44 32.84
CA ALA A 364 14.08 8.31 32.23
C ALA A 364 13.90 8.48 30.72
N ILE A 365 13.76 7.34 30.05
CA ILE A 365 13.25 7.26 28.68
C ILE A 365 12.04 6.33 28.65
N THR A 366 11.03 6.66 27.85
CA THR A 366 9.94 5.73 27.56
C THR A 366 10.19 5.09 26.21
N LEU A 367 10.27 3.77 26.21
CA LEU A 367 10.28 2.93 25.03
C LEU A 367 8.84 2.65 24.60
N GLY A 368 8.62 2.46 23.30
CA GLY A 368 7.37 1.94 22.77
C GLY A 368 7.61 1.01 21.59
N TRP A 369 6.78 -0.02 21.48
CA TRP A 369 6.77 -1.01 20.41
C TRP A 369 5.37 -1.60 20.24
N THR A 370 5.16 -2.35 19.16
CA THR A 370 3.93 -3.08 18.91
C THR A 370 4.12 -4.55 19.27
N ALA A 371 3.18 -5.13 20.03
CA ALA A 371 3.19 -6.55 20.39
C ALA A 371 3.11 -7.41 19.11
N PRO A 372 4.10 -8.30 18.87
CA PRO A 372 4.23 -9.02 17.60
C PRO A 372 3.17 -10.12 17.44
N GLY A 373 2.97 -10.51 16.18
CA GLY A 373 2.15 -11.66 15.79
C GLY A 373 2.97 -12.95 15.74
N GLY A 374 2.60 -13.88 14.84
CA GLY A 374 3.29 -15.16 14.63
C GLY A 374 3.12 -16.18 15.77
N GLY A 375 2.91 -15.71 16.99
CA GLY A 375 2.61 -16.49 18.20
C GLY A 375 2.06 -15.56 19.28
N GLU A 376 1.42 -16.13 20.29
CA GLU A 376 0.89 -15.34 21.42
C GLU A 376 2.04 -14.90 22.33
N VAL A 377 2.01 -13.63 22.75
CA VAL A 377 3.03 -13.04 23.61
C VAL A 377 2.58 -13.12 25.06
N ALA A 378 3.36 -13.80 25.88
CA ALA A 378 3.13 -13.90 27.32
C ALA A 378 4.02 -12.95 28.13
N SER A 379 5.24 -12.65 27.67
CA SER A 379 6.18 -11.77 28.36
C SER A 379 7.30 -11.29 27.44
N TYR A 380 8.15 -10.38 27.94
CA TYR A 380 9.28 -9.83 27.20
C TYR A 380 10.58 -9.98 28.00
N ILE A 381 11.68 -10.27 27.31
CA ILE A 381 13.03 -10.08 27.85
C ILE A 381 13.58 -8.80 27.25
N LEU A 382 13.70 -7.75 28.05
CA LEU A 382 14.30 -6.48 27.67
C LEU A 382 15.69 -6.39 28.29
N LYS A 383 16.71 -6.07 27.48
CA LYS A 383 18.09 -6.00 27.94
C LYS A 383 18.78 -4.72 27.49
N LEU A 384 19.64 -4.21 28.37
CA LEU A 384 20.56 -3.12 28.11
C LEU A 384 21.98 -3.67 27.88
N PHE A 385 22.67 -3.15 26.88
CA PHE A 385 24.00 -3.57 26.49
C PHE A 385 24.93 -2.37 26.35
N ASN A 386 26.21 -2.59 26.61
CA ASN A 386 27.28 -1.60 26.42
C ASN A 386 27.94 -1.70 25.02
N SER A 387 27.59 -2.75 24.27
CA SER A 387 28.11 -3.00 22.93
C SER A 387 26.98 -3.41 21.99
N ARG A 388 26.99 -2.81 20.80
CA ARG A 388 26.07 -3.15 19.70
C ARG A 388 26.22 -4.60 19.24
N GLU A 389 27.44 -5.13 19.28
CA GLU A 389 27.71 -6.51 18.89
C GLU A 389 27.13 -7.51 19.89
N ASP A 390 27.19 -7.18 21.18
CA ASP A 390 26.62 -8.01 22.23
C ASP A 390 25.10 -8.07 22.13
N ALA A 391 24.46 -6.93 21.87
CA ALA A 391 23.02 -6.86 21.62
C ALA A 391 22.58 -7.73 20.43
N LEU A 392 23.41 -7.84 19.39
CA LEU A 392 23.12 -8.69 18.22
C LEU A 392 23.35 -10.18 18.48
N LYS A 393 24.59 -10.53 18.82
CA LYS A 393 25.10 -11.90 18.72
C LYS A 393 25.05 -12.61 20.06
N ASN A 394 25.17 -11.86 21.15
CA ASN A 394 25.33 -12.38 22.50
C ASN A 394 24.12 -12.03 23.38
N PHE A 395 22.93 -11.86 22.79
CA PHE A 395 21.72 -11.48 23.53
C PHE A 395 21.45 -12.44 24.70
N GLU A 396 21.69 -13.74 24.52
CA GLU A 396 21.43 -14.74 25.56
C GLU A 396 22.42 -14.68 26.73
N SER A 397 23.70 -14.44 26.44
CA SER A 397 24.81 -14.53 27.41
C SER A 397 25.25 -13.19 28.02
N SER A 398 24.80 -12.06 27.47
CA SER A 398 25.23 -10.72 27.87
C SER A 398 24.03 -9.79 28.16
N GLY A 399 24.34 -8.56 28.57
CA GLY A 399 23.38 -7.48 28.84
C GLY A 399 22.74 -7.53 30.24
N LYS A 400 22.39 -6.36 30.77
CA LYS A 400 21.60 -6.19 32.00
C LYS A 400 20.12 -6.39 31.67
N VAL A 401 19.47 -7.36 32.29
CA VAL A 401 18.01 -7.58 32.17
C VAL A 401 17.27 -6.46 32.89
N LEU A 402 16.27 -5.88 32.23
CA LEU A 402 15.34 -4.92 32.81
C LEU A 402 14.06 -5.64 33.27
N ASP A 403 13.46 -5.17 34.36
CA ASP A 403 12.26 -5.79 34.92
C ASP A 403 11.01 -5.43 34.11
N THR A 404 10.56 -6.36 33.28
CA THR A 404 9.39 -6.23 32.41
C THR A 404 8.11 -6.79 33.03
N THR A 405 8.11 -7.16 34.32
CA THR A 405 6.94 -7.78 34.98
C THR A 405 5.70 -6.88 35.01
N GLN A 406 5.88 -5.57 34.89
CA GLN A 406 4.81 -4.58 34.77
C GLN A 406 4.05 -4.64 33.44
N ILE A 407 4.59 -5.30 32.41
CA ILE A 407 3.92 -5.48 31.13
C ILE A 407 3.03 -6.71 31.21
N THR A 408 1.75 -6.50 31.50
CA THR A 408 0.73 -7.55 31.55
C THR A 408 -0.23 -7.46 30.38
N ASP A 409 -0.93 -8.57 30.11
CA ASP A 409 -2.04 -8.63 29.15
C ASP A 409 -1.64 -8.16 27.75
N SER A 410 -0.49 -8.64 27.26
CA SER A 410 -0.03 -8.37 25.91
C SER A 410 -0.85 -9.20 24.91
N TYR A 411 -1.29 -8.58 23.82
CA TYR A 411 -2.00 -9.24 22.74
C TYR A 411 -1.58 -8.64 21.40
N TYR A 412 -1.78 -9.39 20.31
CA TYR A 412 -1.31 -9.00 18.98
C TYR A 412 -1.74 -7.58 18.61
N ASN A 413 -0.78 -6.79 18.11
CA ASN A 413 -0.97 -5.40 17.69
C ASN A 413 -1.24 -4.38 18.82
N LYS A 414 -1.14 -4.77 20.09
CA LYS A 414 -1.20 -3.84 21.22
C LYS A 414 0.06 -2.95 21.24
N GLN A 415 -0.13 -1.65 21.43
CA GLN A 415 0.98 -0.72 21.66
C GLN A 415 1.47 -0.85 23.10
N GLU A 416 2.69 -1.32 23.28
CA GLU A 416 3.35 -1.42 24.57
C GLU A 416 4.20 -0.18 24.84
N ASN A 417 4.33 0.20 26.11
CA ASN A 417 5.22 1.26 26.57
C ASN A 417 5.95 0.80 27.83
N TYR A 418 7.23 1.16 27.93
CA TYR A 418 8.05 0.80 29.08
C TYR A 418 9.01 1.93 29.43
N GLU A 419 8.99 2.35 30.70
CA GLU A 419 9.89 3.38 31.20
C GLU A 419 11.19 2.75 31.71
N VAL A 420 12.31 3.19 31.15
CA VAL A 420 13.65 2.81 31.57
C VAL A 420 14.21 3.92 32.46
N ASN A 421 14.52 3.57 33.71
CA ASN A 421 15.21 4.47 34.63
C ASN A 421 16.69 4.57 34.23
N LEU A 422 17.14 5.80 33.94
CA LEU A 422 18.52 6.07 33.51
C LEU A 422 19.46 6.38 34.68
N SER A 423 18.94 6.60 35.89
CA SER A 423 19.72 7.02 37.07
C SER A 423 20.78 6.01 37.52
N GLU A 424 20.63 4.75 37.10
CA GLU A 424 21.57 3.66 37.41
C GLU A 424 22.64 3.44 36.31
N LEU A 425 22.62 4.27 35.26
CA LEU A 425 23.52 4.14 34.12
C LEU A 425 24.68 5.13 34.22
N GLU A 426 25.82 4.76 33.65
CA GLU A 426 27.00 5.61 33.64
C GLU A 426 26.82 6.78 32.67
N ASP A 427 26.99 8.01 33.17
CA ASP A 427 27.00 9.20 32.33
C ASP A 427 28.09 9.12 31.24
N ASN A 428 27.87 9.83 30.13
CA ASN A 428 28.78 9.89 28.99
C ASN A 428 29.04 8.55 28.30
N THR A 429 28.10 7.61 28.38
CA THR A 429 28.16 6.31 27.69
C THR A 429 27.09 6.18 26.61
N THR A 430 27.40 5.38 25.57
CA THR A 430 26.43 4.95 24.57
C THR A 430 25.88 3.59 24.99
N CYS A 431 24.57 3.48 25.09
CA CYS A 431 23.90 2.26 25.48
C CYS A 431 23.04 1.72 24.33
N TYR A 432 22.85 0.40 24.34
CA TYR A 432 22.03 -0.30 23.36
C TYR A 432 20.91 -1.05 24.06
N ILE A 433 19.69 -0.96 23.54
CA ILE A 433 18.54 -1.71 24.04
C ILE A 433 18.06 -2.64 22.95
N ALA A 434 17.85 -3.90 23.33
CA ALA A 434 17.22 -4.89 22.48
C ALA A 434 16.26 -5.73 23.32
N LEU A 435 15.29 -6.34 22.66
CA LEU A 435 14.27 -7.13 23.36
C LEU A 435 13.85 -8.36 22.56
N LYS A 436 13.32 -9.35 23.27
CA LYS A 436 12.68 -10.54 22.70
C LYS A 436 11.31 -10.74 23.34
N ALA A 437 10.34 -11.13 22.52
CA ALA A 437 9.04 -11.57 23.00
C ALA A 437 9.07 -13.07 23.30
N LEU A 438 8.34 -13.51 24.31
CA LEU A 438 8.23 -14.90 24.74
C LEU A 438 6.78 -15.34 24.70
N ASN A 439 6.52 -16.57 24.25
CA ASN A 439 5.23 -17.21 24.46
C ASN A 439 5.11 -17.84 25.87
N GLU A 440 3.95 -18.43 26.19
CA GLU A 440 3.72 -19.08 27.50
C GLU A 440 4.72 -20.20 27.83
N LYS A 441 5.29 -20.85 26.81
CA LYS A 441 6.30 -21.91 26.94
C LYS A 441 7.74 -21.38 26.87
N LYS A 442 7.91 -20.06 26.94
CA LYS A 442 9.21 -19.36 26.87
C LYS A 442 9.98 -19.56 25.56
N LYS A 443 9.28 -19.88 24.47
CA LYS A 443 9.89 -19.80 23.13
C LYS A 443 10.02 -18.34 22.74
N ALA A 444 11.22 -17.94 22.37
CA ALA A 444 11.57 -16.55 22.10
C ALA A 444 11.47 -16.20 20.61
N SER A 445 11.10 -14.95 20.34
CA SER A 445 11.29 -14.31 19.05
C SER A 445 12.79 -14.17 18.73
N GLU A 446 13.08 -13.79 17.48
CA GLU A 446 14.37 -13.17 17.18
C GLU A 446 14.55 -11.86 17.96
N THR A 447 15.80 -11.43 18.09
CA THR A 447 16.14 -10.14 18.71
C THR A 447 15.49 -9.01 17.92
N SER A 448 14.87 -8.06 18.61
CA SER A 448 14.27 -6.87 17.99
C SER A 448 15.27 -6.07 17.15
N ILE A 449 14.79 -4.99 16.52
CA ILE A 449 15.68 -3.89 16.16
C ILE A 449 16.41 -3.39 17.42
N ILE A 450 17.68 -2.99 17.26
CA ILE A 450 18.51 -2.49 18.36
C ILE A 450 18.38 -0.98 18.42
N LEU A 451 17.96 -0.47 19.57
CA LEU A 451 17.98 0.96 19.86
C LEU A 451 19.35 1.36 20.39
N GLU A 452 19.85 2.48 19.91
CA GLU A 452 21.08 3.12 20.36
C GLU A 452 20.73 4.50 20.92
N PHE A 453 21.25 4.83 22.10
CA PHE A 453 21.11 6.16 22.67
C PHE A 453 22.35 6.55 23.48
N PHE A 454 22.57 7.86 23.59
CA PHE A 454 23.70 8.45 24.30
C PHE A 454 23.22 9.18 25.54
N LEU A 455 23.89 8.93 26.68
CA LEU A 455 23.63 9.60 27.95
C LEU A 455 24.60 10.77 28.13
N PRO A 456 24.14 12.04 28.04
CA PRO A 456 25.01 13.19 28.29
C PRO A 456 25.35 13.32 29.78
N LEU A 457 26.45 14.01 30.08
CA LEU A 457 26.86 14.34 31.46
C LEU A 457 25.79 15.19 32.17
N ASP A 458 25.43 14.85 33.42
CA ASP A 458 24.62 15.75 34.26
C ASP A 458 25.50 16.91 34.74
N ASP A 459 25.36 18.09 34.12
CA ASP A 459 26.05 19.33 34.51
C ASP A 459 25.47 19.87 35.84
N LYS A 460 25.67 19.14 36.94
CA LYS A 460 25.37 19.60 38.30
C LYS A 460 26.65 19.70 39.13
N GLN A 461 27.43 20.76 38.87
CA GLN A 461 27.91 21.76 39.85
C GLN A 461 29.18 22.45 39.35
N THR A 462 29.09 23.76 39.06
CA THR A 462 30.13 24.71 39.50
C THR A 462 29.53 26.12 39.65
N SER A 463 28.73 26.36 40.69
CA SER A 463 28.50 27.74 41.16
C SER A 463 29.68 28.16 42.04
N ILE A 464 30.71 28.75 41.45
CA ILE A 464 31.67 29.54 42.22
C ILE A 464 31.20 30.99 42.20
N ASN A 465 30.87 31.50 43.39
CA ASN A 465 30.48 32.88 43.63
C ASN A 465 31.51 33.89 43.08
N PRO A 466 31.09 35.03 42.51
CA PRO A 466 31.98 36.06 42.05
C PRO A 466 32.39 36.96 43.22
N GLY A 467 33.68 36.99 43.55
CA GLY A 467 34.18 37.96 44.52
C GLY A 467 35.63 37.73 44.91
N THR A 468 36.55 38.37 44.20
CA THR A 468 37.51 39.36 44.73
C THR A 468 38.63 39.56 43.71
N SER A 469 38.70 40.77 43.15
CA SER A 469 39.83 41.24 42.35
C SER A 469 41.05 41.46 43.26
N PRO A 470 42.28 41.24 42.77
CA PRO A 470 43.07 42.41 42.40
C PRO A 470 43.90 42.23 41.12
N SER A 471 44.01 43.31 40.35
CA SER A 471 45.09 43.56 39.37
C SER A 471 46.19 44.42 40.03
N PRO A 472 47.32 44.76 39.36
CA PRO A 472 48.04 44.12 38.24
C PRO A 472 49.57 44.04 38.50
N ILE A 473 50.28 43.08 37.88
CA ILE A 473 51.72 43.25 37.58
C ILE A 473 52.02 42.78 36.16
N ILE A 474 52.74 43.65 35.46
CA ILE A 474 53.24 43.71 34.09
C ILE A 474 54.22 42.55 33.79
N ASP A 475 54.16 41.91 32.60
CA ASP A 475 55.16 42.09 31.52
C ASP A 475 54.93 41.19 30.28
N ASP A 476 55.47 41.69 29.18
CA ASP A 476 55.44 41.37 27.75
C ASP A 476 55.47 39.89 27.28
N SER A 477 54.77 39.61 26.16
CA SER A 477 55.45 39.31 24.88
C SER A 477 54.49 38.99 23.72
N LYS A 478 54.89 39.50 22.55
CA LYS A 478 54.21 39.48 21.25
C LYS A 478 53.95 38.07 20.68
N LYS A 479 52.80 37.96 20.01
CA LYS A 479 52.42 36.88 19.08
C LYS A 479 53.52 36.62 18.03
N SER A 480 53.97 35.37 17.95
CA SER A 480 54.75 34.83 16.82
C SER A 480 53.84 33.98 15.94
N GLY A 481 53.63 34.40 14.69
CA GLY A 481 52.97 33.57 13.66
C GLY A 481 53.83 32.37 13.23
N PRO A 482 53.25 31.36 12.57
CA PRO A 482 53.92 30.11 12.27
C PRO A 482 55.04 30.29 11.21
N ASN A 483 56.18 29.64 11.46
CA ASN A 483 57.40 29.72 10.67
C ASN A 483 57.23 29.17 9.24
N LYS A 484 57.71 29.93 8.24
CA LYS A 484 57.68 29.61 6.79
C LYS A 484 58.35 28.27 6.39
N LYS A 485 59.05 27.59 7.29
CA LYS A 485 59.65 26.25 7.04
C LYS A 485 58.67 25.08 7.25
N THR A 486 57.60 25.24 8.02
CA THR A 486 56.63 24.16 8.30
C THR A 486 55.63 23.95 7.14
N ILE A 487 55.31 25.00 6.40
CA ILE A 487 54.40 24.94 5.24
C ILE A 487 55.01 24.15 4.07
N GLY A 488 56.33 24.20 3.88
CA GLY A 488 57.02 23.48 2.80
C GLY A 488 57.01 21.95 2.98
N ILE A 489 57.05 21.46 4.23
CA ILE A 489 57.04 20.03 4.53
C ILE A 489 55.65 19.43 4.28
N VAL A 490 54.59 20.14 4.66
CA VAL A 490 53.21 19.67 4.48
C VAL A 490 52.85 19.56 2.99
N ILE A 491 53.27 20.52 2.16
CA ILE A 491 53.04 20.47 0.71
C ILE A 491 53.86 19.35 0.04
N GLY A 492 55.08 19.10 0.50
CA GLY A 492 55.92 18.00 -0.02
C GLY A 492 55.34 16.61 0.26
N VAL A 493 54.79 16.40 1.46
CA VAL A 493 54.17 15.12 1.83
C VAL A 493 52.87 14.88 1.05
N LEU A 494 52.01 15.90 0.90
CA LEU A 494 50.80 15.82 0.10
C LEU A 494 51.11 15.54 -1.38
N GLY A 495 52.13 16.20 -1.95
CA GLY A 495 52.56 15.94 -3.33
C GLY A 495 53.10 14.53 -3.53
N GLY A 496 53.86 14.00 -2.56
CA GLY A 496 54.38 12.63 -2.60
C GLY A 496 53.29 11.57 -2.61
N ILE A 497 52.24 11.74 -1.79
CA ILE A 497 51.11 10.82 -1.72
C ILE A 497 50.38 10.74 -3.06
N VAL A 498 50.16 11.89 -3.73
CA VAL A 498 49.49 11.94 -5.04
C VAL A 498 50.27 11.17 -6.10
N VAL A 499 51.60 11.29 -6.13
CA VAL A 499 52.44 10.57 -7.10
C VAL A 499 52.40 9.06 -6.85
N VAL A 500 52.38 8.62 -5.59
CA VAL A 500 52.26 7.20 -5.24
C VAL A 500 50.90 6.64 -5.66
N CYS A 501 49.81 7.38 -5.43
CA CYS A 501 48.47 6.98 -5.89
C CYS A 501 48.39 6.84 -7.42
N ILE A 502 49.03 7.74 -8.17
CA ILE A 502 49.08 7.66 -9.64
C ILE A 502 49.86 6.41 -10.09
N CYS A 503 50.99 6.10 -9.46
CA CYS A 503 51.77 4.91 -9.77
C CYS A 503 50.99 3.60 -9.47
N ILE A 504 50.26 3.56 -8.36
CA ILE A 504 49.40 2.42 -8.00
C ILE A 504 48.28 2.27 -9.03
N TYR A 505 47.61 3.36 -9.41
CA TYR A 505 46.56 3.34 -10.42
C TYR A 505 47.07 2.82 -11.77
N LEU A 506 48.22 3.32 -12.24
CA LEU A 506 48.84 2.85 -13.49
C LEU A 506 49.25 1.38 -13.39
N GLY A 507 49.76 0.93 -12.24
CA GLY A 507 50.06 -0.48 -11.97
C GLY A 507 48.82 -1.36 -12.11
N ILE A 508 47.70 -0.99 -11.48
CA ILE A 508 46.42 -1.72 -11.57
C ILE A 508 45.91 -1.73 -13.01
N TYR A 509 45.98 -0.59 -13.70
CA TYR A 509 45.51 -0.47 -15.08
C TYR A 509 46.29 -1.38 -16.04
N PHE A 510 47.63 -1.38 -15.97
CA PHE A 510 48.47 -2.15 -16.89
C PHE A 510 48.58 -3.63 -16.53
N LEU A 511 48.62 -3.97 -15.23
CA LEU A 511 48.84 -5.35 -14.77
C LEU A 511 47.52 -6.14 -14.60
N VAL A 512 46.40 -5.48 -14.29
CA VAL A 512 45.14 -6.18 -13.97
C VAL A 512 44.08 -5.94 -15.05
N GLN A 513 43.83 -4.70 -15.44
CA GLN A 513 42.69 -4.39 -16.32
C GLN A 513 42.99 -4.66 -17.80
N LYS A 514 44.21 -4.36 -18.26
CA LYS A 514 44.62 -4.57 -19.66
C LYS A 514 44.61 -6.05 -20.11
N PRO A 515 45.09 -7.03 -19.31
CA PRO A 515 44.98 -8.45 -19.67
C PRO A 515 43.54 -8.98 -19.57
N LYS A 516 42.74 -8.57 -18.58
CA LYS A 516 41.32 -8.98 -18.45
C LYS A 516 40.47 -8.59 -19.67
N ARG A 517 40.68 -7.40 -20.24
CA ARG A 517 39.99 -6.97 -21.48
C ARG A 517 40.38 -7.77 -22.73
N LYS A 518 41.58 -8.38 -22.76
CA LYS A 518 41.94 -9.33 -23.82
C LYS A 518 41.22 -10.67 -23.61
N GLU A 519 41.14 -11.15 -22.38
CA GLU A 519 40.45 -12.40 -22.04
C GLU A 519 38.92 -12.31 -22.22
N GLU A 520 38.29 -11.19 -21.88
CA GLU A 520 36.84 -10.97 -22.08
C GLU A 520 36.46 -10.95 -23.56
N LYS A 521 37.31 -10.38 -24.43
CA LYS A 521 37.10 -10.41 -25.89
C LYS A 521 37.25 -11.81 -26.47
N GLU A 522 38.06 -12.68 -25.87
CA GLU A 522 38.17 -14.08 -26.26
C GLU A 522 37.04 -14.95 -25.67
N ARG A 523 36.59 -14.68 -24.43
CA ARG A 523 35.43 -15.34 -23.81
C ARG A 523 34.12 -15.01 -24.52
N ALA A 524 33.92 -13.78 -24.97
CA ALA A 524 32.74 -13.38 -25.75
C ALA A 524 32.63 -14.12 -27.10
N LYS A 525 33.76 -14.53 -27.70
CA LYS A 525 33.77 -15.39 -28.90
C LYS A 525 33.48 -16.87 -28.61
N ARG A 526 33.69 -17.33 -27.37
CA ARG A 526 33.50 -18.73 -26.96
C ARG A 526 32.09 -19.00 -26.40
N SER A 527 31.40 -17.95 -25.92
CA SER A 527 30.07 -17.99 -25.31
C SER A 527 28.88 -18.19 -26.29
N GLN A 528 29.11 -18.26 -27.60
CA GLN A 528 28.04 -18.61 -28.56
C GLN A 528 27.83 -20.13 -28.71
N ASN A 529 28.68 -20.98 -28.12
CA ASN A 529 28.56 -22.43 -28.19
C ASN A 529 28.58 -23.05 -26.77
N GLY A 530 27.40 -23.41 -26.25
CA GLY A 530 27.28 -24.40 -25.17
C GLY A 530 26.51 -23.95 -23.93
N SER A 531 25.27 -24.46 -23.79
CA SER A 531 24.51 -24.56 -22.54
C SER A 531 24.74 -25.94 -21.91
N ASP A 532 24.99 -26.00 -20.59
CA ASP A 532 24.31 -26.89 -19.62
C ASP A 532 25.07 -27.16 -18.29
N GLN A 533 24.27 -27.24 -17.22
CA GLN A 533 24.39 -27.99 -15.93
C GLN A 533 25.24 -27.50 -14.70
N ARG A 534 24.48 -27.09 -13.66
CA ARG A 534 24.34 -27.55 -12.24
C ARG A 534 25.55 -27.81 -11.29
N SER A 535 25.39 -27.33 -10.03
CA SER A 535 25.66 -27.95 -8.68
C SER A 535 26.70 -27.30 -7.71
N SER A 536 26.17 -26.82 -6.56
CA SER A 536 26.58 -26.87 -5.12
C SER A 536 28.04 -26.85 -4.61
N SER A 537 28.30 -26.03 -3.56
CA SER A 537 28.96 -26.41 -2.27
C SER A 537 29.03 -25.23 -1.27
N GLY A 538 28.69 -25.42 0.02
CA GLY A 538 28.96 -24.47 1.14
C GLY A 538 30.33 -24.71 1.81
N PRO A 539 30.58 -24.35 3.10
CA PRO A 539 30.07 -23.25 3.94
C PRO A 539 31.22 -22.41 4.60
N SER A 540 31.00 -21.14 5.00
CA SER A 540 31.70 -20.49 6.15
C SER A 540 31.42 -19.00 6.29
N GLY A 541 31.18 -18.57 7.55
CA GLY A 541 31.59 -17.25 8.05
C GLY A 541 30.46 -16.23 8.23
N GLN A 542 29.74 -16.30 9.36
CA GLN A 542 28.78 -15.29 9.78
C GLN A 542 29.45 -13.91 9.97
N ILE A 543 29.09 -12.95 9.12
CA ILE A 543 29.36 -11.52 9.27
C ILE A 543 28.06 -10.84 9.73
N GLY A 544 28.14 -10.05 10.79
CA GLY A 544 27.01 -9.63 11.62
C GLY A 544 26.12 -8.52 11.04
N LEU A 545 24.85 -8.58 11.43
CA LEU A 545 23.70 -7.88 10.84
C LEU A 545 23.45 -6.42 11.31
N ASN A 546 24.48 -5.58 11.43
CA ASN A 546 24.28 -4.18 11.87
C ASN A 546 24.68 -3.09 10.90
N SER A 547 24.87 -3.45 9.65
CA SER A 547 24.90 -2.51 8.53
C SER A 547 24.37 -3.21 7.31
N ILE A 548 23.06 -3.54 7.28
CA ILE A 548 22.42 -3.80 5.99
C ILE A 548 22.41 -2.44 5.29
N PRO A 549 23.21 -2.23 4.24
CA PRO A 549 23.27 -0.92 3.62
C PRO A 549 21.90 -0.63 2.99
N ALA A 550 21.50 0.65 3.00
CA ALA A 550 20.14 1.06 2.66
C ALA A 550 19.72 0.60 1.26
N ASP A 551 20.68 0.46 0.35
CA ASP A 551 20.52 -0.10 -0.99
C ASP A 551 20.06 -1.56 -0.98
N VAL A 552 20.54 -2.40 -0.05
CA VAL A 552 20.10 -3.80 0.11
C VAL A 552 18.69 -3.87 0.67
N ILE A 553 18.33 -2.99 1.61
CA ILE A 553 16.97 -2.89 2.15
C ILE A 553 16.01 -2.40 1.06
N ILE A 554 16.38 -1.36 0.32
CA ILE A 554 15.57 -0.81 -0.78
C ILE A 554 15.44 -1.86 -1.89
N LYS A 555 16.50 -2.60 -2.22
CA LYS A 555 16.45 -3.66 -3.21
C LYS A 555 15.55 -4.80 -2.76
N HIS A 556 15.69 -5.26 -1.53
CA HIS A 556 14.83 -6.30 -0.98
C HIS A 556 13.37 -5.85 -0.90
N HIS A 557 13.13 -4.61 -0.47
CA HIS A 557 11.82 -3.98 -0.51
C HIS A 557 11.26 -3.97 -1.94
N ASN A 558 12.03 -3.57 -2.95
CA ASN A 558 11.61 -3.59 -4.35
C ASN A 558 11.35 -5.01 -4.87
N GLU A 559 12.13 -6.00 -4.45
CA GLU A 559 11.92 -7.41 -4.79
C GLU A 559 10.65 -7.96 -4.12
N VAL A 560 10.39 -7.62 -2.87
CA VAL A 560 9.15 -7.96 -2.14
C VAL A 560 7.96 -7.26 -2.78
N VAL A 561 8.04 -5.97 -3.07
CA VAL A 561 7.00 -5.21 -3.77
C VAL A 561 6.75 -5.80 -5.16
N SER A 562 7.80 -6.17 -5.90
CA SER A 562 7.68 -6.82 -7.20
C SER A 562 7.06 -8.22 -7.09
N ALA A 563 7.44 -9.03 -6.10
CA ALA A 563 6.89 -10.35 -5.88
C ALA A 563 5.41 -10.27 -5.46
N LYS A 564 5.07 -9.34 -4.55
CA LYS A 564 3.70 -9.01 -4.17
C LYS A 564 2.87 -8.58 -5.38
N ASN A 565 3.39 -7.68 -6.23
CA ASN A 565 2.72 -7.26 -7.46
C ASN A 565 2.55 -8.39 -8.48
N MET A 566 3.42 -9.40 -8.46
CA MET A 566 3.35 -10.57 -9.33
C MET A 566 2.62 -11.77 -8.72
N HIS A 567 2.06 -11.66 -7.50
CA HIS A 567 1.49 -12.78 -6.75
C HIS A 567 2.45 -13.97 -6.61
N LYS A 568 3.74 -13.68 -6.42
CA LYS A 568 4.80 -14.67 -6.18
C LYS A 568 5.23 -14.63 -4.73
N ASP A 569 5.85 -15.71 -4.28
CA ASP A 569 6.47 -15.76 -2.95
C ASP A 569 7.40 -14.55 -2.79
N PRO A 570 7.13 -13.67 -1.81
CA PRO A 570 8.06 -12.60 -1.52
C PRO A 570 9.37 -13.27 -1.08
N PRO A 571 10.51 -12.84 -1.62
CA PRO A 571 11.78 -13.35 -1.14
C PRO A 571 11.83 -13.08 0.36
N ILE A 572 12.08 -14.12 1.13
CA ILE A 572 12.32 -13.98 2.57
C ILE A 572 13.68 -13.32 2.71
N PHE A 573 13.77 -12.27 3.53
CA PHE A 573 15.07 -11.72 3.88
C PHE A 573 15.86 -12.77 4.63
N LYS A 574 16.91 -13.29 4.00
CA LYS A 574 17.82 -14.25 4.62
C LYS A 574 19.20 -13.62 4.71
N GLU A 575 19.83 -13.72 5.87
CA GLU A 575 21.17 -13.16 6.09
C GLU A 575 22.20 -13.73 5.10
N GLU A 576 22.01 -14.98 4.63
CA GLU A 576 22.81 -15.62 3.59
C GLU A 576 22.82 -14.89 2.23
N ASN A 577 21.88 -13.98 1.98
CA ASN A 577 21.89 -13.16 0.76
C ASN A 577 22.92 -12.02 0.81
N LEU A 578 23.45 -11.66 2.00
CA LEU A 578 24.46 -10.60 2.18
C LEU A 578 25.84 -11.01 1.65
N ASP A 579 26.18 -12.30 1.68
CA ASP A 579 27.49 -12.81 1.25
C ASP A 579 27.74 -12.65 -0.27
N SER A 580 26.67 -12.48 -1.05
CA SER A 580 26.74 -12.31 -2.51
C SER A 580 27.05 -10.87 -2.96
N PHE A 581 27.10 -9.89 -2.04
CA PHE A 581 27.23 -8.46 -2.36
C PHE A 581 28.53 -7.79 -1.89
N ASN A 582 29.55 -8.55 -1.48
CA ASN A 582 30.88 -8.03 -1.12
C ASN A 582 31.71 -7.49 -2.31
N SER A 583 31.08 -7.11 -3.43
CA SER A 583 31.67 -6.32 -4.50
C SER A 583 31.02 -4.94 -4.54
N SER A 584 31.62 -3.97 -3.84
CA SER A 584 31.22 -2.56 -3.90
C SER A 584 31.16 -2.05 -5.35
N PRO A 585 30.10 -1.34 -5.77
CA PRO A 585 30.17 -0.41 -6.88
C PRO A 585 30.74 0.92 -6.38
N GLU A 586 31.86 1.37 -6.95
CA GLU A 586 32.34 2.75 -6.79
C GLU A 586 31.28 3.73 -7.30
N LEU A 587 30.89 4.70 -6.46
CA LEU A 587 30.18 5.91 -6.88
C LEU A 587 31.14 6.78 -7.72
N PRO A 588 30.77 7.27 -8.91
CA PRO A 588 31.61 8.18 -9.67
C PRO A 588 31.43 9.62 -9.20
N GLU A 589 32.45 10.18 -8.52
CA GLU A 589 32.67 11.63 -8.47
C GLU A 589 33.27 12.12 -9.80
N ASN A 590 32.41 12.84 -10.54
CA ASN A 590 32.66 14.02 -11.36
C ASN A 590 34.08 14.26 -11.95
N SER A 591 34.17 14.23 -13.28
CA SER A 591 35.23 14.94 -14.02
C SER A 591 34.63 16.02 -14.93
N ASN A 592 35.22 17.21 -14.81
CA ASN A 592 34.77 18.51 -15.30
C ASN A 592 35.01 18.76 -16.80
N ARG A 593 34.14 19.62 -17.34
CA ARG A 593 34.36 20.67 -18.35
C ARG A 593 34.83 20.25 -19.75
N ASN A 594 33.94 20.49 -20.72
CA ASN A 594 34.30 21.26 -21.89
C ASN A 594 33.35 22.46 -22.02
N ASN A 595 33.96 23.65 -22.00
CA ASN A 595 33.32 24.93 -22.26
C ASN A 595 32.91 25.01 -23.74
N ASN A 596 31.64 25.29 -23.98
CA ASN A 596 31.24 26.19 -25.05
C ASN A 596 30.14 27.08 -24.50
N VAL A 597 30.46 28.35 -24.35
CA VAL A 597 29.51 29.42 -24.03
C VAL A 597 28.67 29.64 -25.28
N ALA A 598 27.36 29.41 -25.16
CA ALA A 598 26.36 30.04 -26.00
C ALA A 598 25.11 30.24 -25.14
N GLU A 599 24.85 31.50 -24.77
CA GLU A 599 23.54 31.96 -24.33
C GLU A 599 22.47 31.45 -25.30
N TYR A 600 21.43 30.80 -24.76
CA TYR A 600 20.17 30.68 -25.48
C TYR A 600 19.02 31.11 -24.58
N SER A 601 18.42 32.19 -25.03
CA SER A 601 17.26 32.89 -24.50
C SER A 601 16.07 31.98 -24.29
N GLN A 602 15.29 32.29 -23.26
CA GLN A 602 13.91 31.83 -23.16
C GLN A 602 13.14 32.24 -24.41
N VAL A 603 12.65 31.24 -25.15
CA VAL A 603 11.59 31.44 -26.13
C VAL A 603 10.35 30.77 -25.58
N GLN A 604 9.51 31.59 -24.94
CA GLN A 604 8.09 31.30 -24.77
C GLN A 604 7.49 31.05 -26.16
N LYS A 605 6.84 29.89 -26.34
CA LYS A 605 5.91 29.68 -27.45
C LYS A 605 4.49 29.69 -26.91
N ALA A 606 3.70 30.55 -27.53
CA ALA A 606 2.40 31.05 -27.11
C ALA A 606 1.29 30.00 -27.15
N SER A 607 0.35 30.15 -26.21
CA SER A 607 -0.99 29.57 -26.24
C SER A 607 -1.92 30.40 -27.13
N PRO A 608 -2.93 29.84 -27.82
CA PRO A 608 -3.86 30.59 -28.63
C PRO A 608 -4.83 31.43 -27.78
N ARG A 609 -5.07 32.67 -28.23
CA ARG A 609 -6.05 33.62 -27.68
C ARG A 609 -7.49 33.16 -27.93
N THR A 610 -8.33 33.33 -26.92
CA THR A 610 -9.76 33.69 -27.04
C THR A 610 -9.99 35.05 -26.37
N PRO A 611 -10.99 35.85 -26.81
CA PRO A 611 -11.05 37.28 -26.51
C PRO A 611 -11.97 37.67 -25.34
N ASP A 612 -11.47 38.63 -24.59
CA ASP A 612 -12.09 39.73 -23.81
C ASP A 612 -13.59 39.72 -23.45
N ALA A 613 -13.83 39.86 -22.14
CA ALA A 613 -14.67 40.85 -21.43
C ALA A 613 -14.68 40.44 -19.93
N SER A 614 -14.66 41.25 -18.88
CA SER A 614 -14.74 42.70 -18.65
C SER A 614 -14.30 42.96 -17.19
N GLN A 615 -13.85 44.19 -16.94
CA GLN A 615 -13.38 44.77 -15.68
C GLN A 615 -14.30 44.57 -14.45
N GLN A 616 -13.73 44.35 -13.25
CA GLN A 616 -14.07 45.11 -12.04
C GLN A 616 -13.11 44.88 -10.83
N ASP A 617 -12.42 45.97 -10.49
CA ASP A 617 -12.06 46.55 -9.17
C ASP A 617 -11.49 45.69 -8.01
N PRO A 618 -10.25 45.96 -7.54
CA PRO A 618 -9.68 45.39 -6.33
C PRO A 618 -9.82 46.34 -5.13
N SER A 619 -10.88 46.19 -4.34
CA SER A 619 -10.83 46.64 -2.94
C SER A 619 -11.69 45.75 -2.04
N LYS A 620 -11.02 44.90 -1.26
CA LYS A 620 -11.34 44.54 0.13
C LYS A 620 -10.50 43.33 0.56
N SER A 621 -9.48 43.61 1.36
CA SER A 621 -8.99 42.68 2.37
C SER A 621 -10.02 42.61 3.50
N PRO A 622 -10.21 41.43 4.15
CA PRO A 622 -9.86 41.34 5.57
C PRO A 622 -9.20 39.98 5.90
N LYS A 623 -8.03 39.98 6.56
CA LYS A 623 -7.86 39.75 8.00
C LYS A 623 -8.42 38.42 8.54
N ARG A 624 -7.50 37.45 8.69
CA ARG A 624 -7.13 36.75 9.94
C ARG A 624 -8.18 36.80 11.06
N MET A 625 -8.77 35.65 11.41
CA MET A 625 -9.22 35.38 12.78
C MET A 625 -9.08 33.89 13.11
N THR A 626 -8.84 33.66 14.40
CA THR A 626 -8.34 32.48 15.07
C THR A 626 -9.45 32.00 16.03
N ILE A 627 -9.67 30.67 16.07
CA ILE A 627 -10.26 29.85 17.17
C ILE A 627 -11.71 30.18 17.61
N VAL A 628 -12.61 29.20 17.46
CA VAL A 628 -13.07 28.28 18.53
C VAL A 628 -13.17 26.88 17.93
#